data_AF-A0A2A6ZW66-F1
#
_entry.id   AF-A0A2A6ZW66-F1
#
_cell.length_a   1.000
_cell.length_b   1.000
_cell.length_c   1.000
_cell.angle_alpha   90.00
_cell.angle_beta   90.00
_cell.angle_gamma   90.00
#
_symmetry.space_group_name_H-M   'P 1'
#
loop_
_entity.id
_entity.type
_entity.pdbx_description
1 polymer ?
#
loop_
_entity_poly.entity_id
_entity_poly.type
_entity_poly.pdbx_seq_one_letter_code
_entity_poly.pdbx_strand_id
1 'polypeptide(L)' 'MSKKATEFQRKAMSWMYRGKEIFKPLNTGWIDENVACVREWVANIFFYRKGDTTIMVDAGY' A
#
# COMPACT_ATOMS: atom_id res chain seq x y z
N MET A 1 14.25 5.92 6.56
CA MET A 1 14.24 5.17 7.84
C MET A 1 15.35 4.13 7.86
N SER A 2 15.82 3.72 9.05
CA SER A 2 16.79 2.63 9.18
C SER A 2 16.11 1.28 8.90
N LYS A 3 16.78 0.38 8.16
CA LYS A 3 16.29 -0.98 7.86
C LYS A 3 15.82 -1.75 9.11
N LYS A 4 16.43 -1.49 10.27
CA LYS A 4 16.04 -2.12 11.55
C LYS A 4 14.65 -1.67 12.03
N ALA A 5 14.30 -0.41 11.82
CA ALA A 5 12.98 0.11 12.19
C ALA A 5 11.88 -0.50 11.31
N THR A 6 12.17 -0.66 10.01
CA THR A 6 11.27 -1.27 9.02
C THR A 6 10.93 -2.73 9.37
N GLU A 7 11.91 -3.55 9.78
CA GLU A 7 11.64 -4.94 10.17
C GLU A 7 10.82 -5.07 11.46
N PHE A 8 11.08 -4.21 12.45
CA PHE A 8 10.27 -4.19 13.67
C PHE A 8 8.81 -3.82 13.35
N GLN A 9 8.61 -2.77 12.56
CA GLN A 9 7.27 -2.34 12.14
C GLN A 9 6.58 -3.41 11.32
N ARG A 10 7.26 -4.04 10.36
CA ARG A 10 6.70 -5.15 9.58
C ARG A 10 6.20 -6.26 10.49
N LYS A 11 6.99 -6.69 11.48
CA LYS A 11 6.62 -7.78 12.40
C LYS A 11 5.50 -7.39 13.36
N ALA A 12 5.59 -6.21 13.99
CA ALA A 12 4.60 -5.73 14.94
C ALA A 12 3.24 -5.47 14.27
N MET A 13 3.23 -4.81 13.12
CA MET A 13 2.01 -4.53 12.36
C MET A 13 1.40 -5.83 11.83
N SER A 14 2.21 -6.74 11.28
CA SER A 14 1.71 -8.06 10.84
C SER A 14 1.00 -8.81 11.96
N TRP A 15 1.52 -8.76 13.20
CA TRP A 15 0.90 -9.43 14.33
C TRP A 15 -0.39 -8.73 14.80
N MET A 16 -0.36 -7.41 14.98
CA MET A 16 -1.50 -6.62 15.49
C MET A 16 -2.73 -6.65 14.58
N TYR A 17 -2.53 -6.79 13.28
CA TYR A 17 -3.59 -6.77 12.27
C TYR A 17 -3.88 -8.14 11.65
N ARG A 18 -3.20 -9.21 12.09
CA ARG A 18 -3.50 -10.58 11.64
C ARG A 18 -4.96 -10.92 11.94
N GLY A 19 -5.68 -11.42 10.93
CA GLY A 19 -7.09 -11.80 11.07
C GLY A 19 -8.09 -10.63 11.11
N LYS A 20 -7.62 -9.37 11.03
CA LYS A 20 -8.51 -8.19 10.96
C LYS A 20 -8.93 -7.83 9.53
N GLU A 21 -8.41 -8.54 8.53
CA GLU A 21 -8.62 -8.27 7.10
C GLU A 21 -8.25 -6.85 6.61
N ILE A 22 -7.50 -6.08 7.41
CA ILE A 22 -7.11 -4.71 7.05
C ILE A 22 -6.04 -4.70 5.96
N PHE A 23 -5.11 -5.65 6.02
CA PHE A 23 -4.09 -5.83 4.99
C PHE A 23 -4.59 -6.81 3.94
N LYS A 24 -4.94 -6.29 2.77
CA LYS A 24 -5.29 -7.09 1.59
C LYS A 24 -4.27 -6.85 0.47
N PRO A 25 -2.99 -7.24 0.63
CA PRO A 25 -1.97 -7.03 -0.41
C PRO A 25 -2.34 -7.72 -1.72
N LEU A 26 -3.10 -8.82 -1.65
CA LEU A 26 -3.68 -9.51 -2.82
C LEU A 26 -4.73 -8.68 -3.58
N ASN A 27 -5.27 -7.64 -2.95
CA ASN A 27 -6.20 -6.69 -3.58
C ASN A 27 -5.46 -5.48 -4.17
N THR A 28 -4.16 -5.62 -4.45
CA THR A 28 -3.40 -4.70 -5.29
C THR A 28 -3.88 -4.84 -6.73
N GLY A 29 -4.15 -3.71 -7.39
CA GLY A 29 -4.63 -3.70 -8.77
C GLY A 29 -5.52 -2.49 -9.07
N TRP A 30 -6.30 -2.63 -10.13
CA TRP A 30 -7.24 -1.60 -10.57
C TRP A 30 -8.46 -1.54 -9.65
N ILE A 31 -8.80 -0.32 -9.23
CA ILE A 31 -10.05 0.00 -8.53
C ILE A 31 -11.12 0.34 -9.57
N ASP A 32 -10.73 1.12 -10.60
CA ASP A 32 -11.54 1.45 -11.77
C ASP A 32 -10.67 1.61 -13.03
N GLU A 33 -11.20 2.21 -14.09
CA GLU A 33 -10.50 2.46 -15.36
C GLU A 33 -9.28 3.40 -15.28
N ASN A 34 -9.26 4.27 -14.27
CA ASN A 34 -8.29 5.35 -14.10
C ASN A 34 -7.48 5.22 -12.80
N VAL A 35 -7.97 4.49 -11.81
CA VAL A 35 -7.35 4.35 -10.48
C VAL A 35 -6.84 2.94 -10.28
N ALA A 36 -5.55 2.83 -9.95
CA ALA A 36 -4.92 1.62 -9.45
C ALA A 36 -4.32 1.87 -8.06
N CYS A 37 -4.17 0.79 -7.28
CA CYS A 37 -3.62 0.85 -5.94
C CYS A 37 -2.67 -0.31 -5.70
N VAL A 38 -1.47 0.01 -5.20
CA VAL A 38 -0.58 -0.96 -4.55
C VAL A 38 -0.82 -0.91 -3.06
N ARG A 39 -1.23 -2.04 -2.49
CA ARG A 39 -1.53 -2.15 -1.05
C ARG A 39 -0.34 -2.74 -0.31
N GLU A 40 0.41 -1.90 0.40
CA GLU A 40 1.58 -2.30 1.18
C GLU A 40 1.33 -2.17 2.68
N TRP A 41 0.93 -3.25 3.36
CA TRP A 41 0.78 -3.27 4.82
C TRP A 41 0.18 -1.95 5.38
N VAL A 42 1.01 -1.06 5.92
CA VAL A 42 0.65 0.20 6.58
C VAL A 42 0.26 1.33 5.62
N ALA A 43 0.74 1.33 4.37
CA ALA A 43 0.53 2.41 3.40
C ALA A 43 -0.09 1.88 2.09
N ASN A 44 -0.83 2.73 1.39
CA ASN A 44 -1.33 2.42 0.06
C ASN A 44 -0.77 3.47 -0.89
N ILE A 45 -0.16 3.01 -1.98
CA ILE A 45 0.28 3.90 -3.05
C ILE A 45 -0.81 3.89 -4.12
N PHE A 46 -1.39 5.05 -4.40
CA PHE A 46 -2.42 5.19 -5.41
C PHE A 46 -1.83 5.78 -6.69
N PHE A 47 -2.33 5.30 -7.82
CA PHE A 47 -2.02 5.81 -9.13
C PHE A 47 -3.33 6.23 -9.79
N TYR A 48 -3.42 7.48 -10.20
CA TYR A 48 -4.53 7.99 -10.98
C TYR A 48 -4.04 8.42 -12.35
N ARG A 49 -4.70 7.93 -13.41
CA ARG A 49 -4.43 8.29 -14.78
C ARG A 49 -5.44 9.30 -15.29
N LYS A 50 -4.96 10.38 -15.90
CA LYS A 50 -5.76 11.38 -16.61
C LYS A 50 -5.11 11.62 -17.97
N GLY A 51 -5.66 11.00 -19.01
CA GLY A 51 -5.02 10.96 -20.34
C GLY A 51 -3.65 10.28 -20.24
N ASP A 52 -2.62 10.94 -20.78
CA ASP A 52 -1.24 10.44 -20.74
C ASP A 52 -0.49 10.77 -19.43
N THR A 53 -1.17 11.42 -18.48
CA THR A 53 -0.57 11.81 -17.19
C THR A 53 -0.92 10.82 -16.11
N THR A 54 0.08 10.36 -15.36
CA THR A 54 -0.10 9.56 -14.13
C THR A 54 0.25 10.41 -12.91
N ILE A 55 -0.66 10.46 -11.94
CA ILE A 55 -0.47 11.09 -10.65
C ILE A 55 -0.29 9.98 -9.62
N MET A 56 0.85 9.99 -8.93
CA MET A 56 1.09 9.11 -7.79
C MET A 56 0.72 9.85 -6.50
N VAL A 57 -0.06 9.20 -5.65
CA VAL A 57 -0.44 9.71 -4.33
C VAL A 57 0.13 8.76 -3.28
N ASP A 58 0.86 9.34 -2.33
CA ASP A 58 1.74 8.66 -1.37
C ASP A 58 3.02 8.10 -2.02
N ALA A 59 4.07 7.94 -1.22
CA ALA A 59 5.36 7.37 -1.62
C ALA A 59 5.63 6.03 -0.93
N GLY A 60 4.67 5.51 -0.16
CA GLY A 60 4.88 4.34 0.67
C GLY A 60 5.72 4.66 1.92
N TYR A 61 6.20 3.61 2.58
CA TYR A 61 6.90 3.71 3.87
C TYR A 61 8.43 3.56 3.75
#